data_AF-A0A841DVS1-F1
#
_entry.id   AF-A0A841DVS1-F1
#
_cell.length_a   1.000
_cell.length_b   1.000
_cell.length_c   1.000
_cell.angle_alpha   90.00
_cell.angle_beta   90.00
_cell.angle_gamma   90.00
#
_symmetry.space_group_name_H-M   'P 1'
#
loop_
_entity.id
_entity.type
_entity.pdbx_description
1 polymer ?
#
loop_
_entity_poly.entity_id
_entity_poly.type
_entity_poly.pdbx_seq_one_letter_code
_entity_poly.pdbx_strand_id
1 'polypeptide(L)' 'MAINTDDLDADIARLQAAGVIVEGANEMPWGKQATFADPDGNGYVLQG' A
#
# COMPACT_ATOMS: atom_id res chain seq x y z
N MET A 1 -1.88 9.35 7.46
CA MET A 1 -1.04 10.11 6.52
C MET A 1 -1.17 9.42 5.17
N ALA A 2 -1.71 10.07 4.15
CA ALA A 2 -1.87 9.46 2.83
C ALA A 2 -0.60 9.71 2.02
N ILE A 3 -0.05 8.67 1.41
CA ILE A 3 1.10 8.76 0.51
C ILE A 3 0.56 8.57 -0.90
N ASN A 4 0.77 9.58 -1.76
CA ASN A 4 0.52 9.46 -3.20
C ASN A 4 1.73 8.80 -3.85
N THR A 5 1.50 7.68 -4.55
CA THR A 5 2.53 6.98 -5.32
C THR A 5 2.06 6.80 -6.76
N ASP A 6 2.95 7.03 -7.71
CA ASP A 6 2.67 6.88 -9.15
C ASP A 6 2.62 5.39 -9.55
N ASP A 7 3.19 4.49 -8.74
CA ASP A 7 3.33 3.07 -9.08
C ASP A 7 3.10 2.16 -7.85
N LEU A 8 1.84 2.12 -7.44
CA LEU A 8 1.38 1.40 -6.25
C LEU A 8 1.77 -0.09 -6.27
N ASP A 9 1.69 -0.72 -7.45
CA ASP A 9 1.98 -2.14 -7.60
C ASP A 9 3.48 -2.44 -7.39
N ALA A 10 4.37 -1.53 -7.81
CA ALA A 10 5.81 -1.66 -7.60
C ALA A 10 6.18 -1.50 -6.11
N ASP A 11 5.51 -0.61 -5.40
CA ASP A 11 5.70 -0.42 -3.96
C ASP A 11 5.15 -1.59 -3.16
N ILE A 12 3.98 -2.12 -3.52
CA ILE A 12 3.42 -3.35 -2.92
C ILE A 12 4.39 -4.51 -3.10
N ALA A 13 4.96 -4.70 -4.30
CA ALA A 13 5.92 -5.77 -4.55
C ALA A 13 7.20 -5.63 -3.71
N ARG A 14 7.71 -4.40 -3.54
CA ARG A 14 8.87 -4.14 -2.66
C ARG A 14 8.57 -4.41 -1.19
N LEU A 15 7.39 -3.99 -0.73
CA LEU A 15 6.94 -4.18 0.65
C LEU A 15 6.74 -5.67 0.95
N GLN A 16 6.06 -6.40 0.06
CA GLN A 16 5.90 -7.85 0.19
C GLN A 16 7.25 -8.59 0.18
N ALA A 17 8.19 -8.18 -0.68
CA ALA A 17 9.55 -8.74 -0.71
C ALA A 17 10.32 -8.48 0.59
N ALA A 18 10.02 -7.38 1.30
CA ALA A 18 10.58 -7.07 2.61
C ALA A 18 9.86 -7.79 3.78
N GLY A 19 8.82 -8.59 3.50
CA GLY A 19 8.04 -9.32 4.52
C GLY A 19 6.92 -8.48 5.15
N VAL A 20 6.61 -7.32 4.58
CA VAL A 20 5.50 -6.46 5.00
C VAL A 20 4.20 -7.06 4.50
N ILE A 21 3.21 -7.19 5.39
CA ILE A 21 1.87 -7.63 5.02
C ILE A 21 1.16 -6.45 4.37
N VAL A 22 1.00 -6.52 3.06
CA VAL A 22 0.26 -5.54 2.28
C VAL A 22 -1.12 -6.12 1.95
N GLU A 23 -2.17 -5.47 2.46
CA GLU A 23 -3.56 -5.67 2.06
C GLU A 23 -3.94 -4.61 1.00
N GLY A 24 -3.70 -4.92 -0.27
CA GLY A 24 -4.03 -4.07 -1.42
C GLY A 24 -4.00 -4.85 -2.73
N ALA A 25 -4.65 -4.44 -3.82
CA ALA A 25 -5.22 -3.15 -4.18
C ALA A 25 -6.75 -3.22 -4.34
N ASN A 26 -7.49 -2.41 -3.58
CA ASN A 26 -8.91 -2.23 -3.82
C ASN A 26 -9.10 -1.08 -4.81
N GLU A 27 -9.67 -1.42 -5.96
CA GLU A 27 -10.04 -0.45 -6.98
C GLU A 27 -11.33 0.24 -6.51
N MET A 28 -11.23 1.51 -6.11
CA MET A 28 -12.38 2.32 -5.72
C MET A 28 -12.78 3.25 -6.87
N PRO A 29 -14.04 3.73 -6.90
CA PRO A 29 -14.52 4.61 -7.98
C PRO A 29 -13.76 5.93 -8.13
N TRP A 30 -12.94 6.29 -7.13
CA TRP A 30 -12.17 7.53 -7.04
C TRP A 30 -10.65 7.31 -7.07
N GLY A 31 -10.17 6.08 -7.24
CA GLY A 31 -8.73 5.76 -7.30
C GLY A 31 -8.40 4.37 -6.74
N LYS A 32 -7.13 3.96 -6.85
CA LYS A 32 -6.64 2.74 -6.21
C LYS A 32 -6.22 3.05 -4.78
N GLN A 33 -6.58 2.16 -3.85
CA GLN A 33 -6.11 2.23 -2.48
C GLN A 33 -5.50 0.90 -2.06
N ALA A 34 -4.34 0.97 -1.43
CA ALA A 34 -3.73 -0.15 -0.74
C ALA A 34 -3.45 0.22 0.71
N THR A 35 -3.61 -0.75 1.60
CA THR A 35 -3.27 -0.61 3.02
C THR A 35 -2.14 -1.58 3.31
N PHE A 36 -1.11 -1.13 4.00
CA PHE A 36 -0.04 -2.02 4.44
C PHE A 36 0.28 -1.77 5.89
N ALA A 37 0.67 -2.84 6.60
CA ALA A 37 1.12 -2.77 7.97
C ALA A 37 2.63 -2.94 8.00
N ASP A 38 3.35 -1.93 8.50
CA ASP A 38 4.76 -2.06 8.84
C ASP A 38 4.95 -3.20 9.87
N PRO A 39 6.06 -3.96 9.85
CA PRO A 39 6.48 -4.85 10.94
C PRO A 39 6.26 -4.31 12.36
N ASP A 40 6.35 -2.99 12.55
CA ASP A 40 6.08 -2.32 13.84
C ASP A 40 4.58 -2.21 14.20
N GLY A 41 3.69 -2.69 13.34
CA GLY A 41 2.23 -2.66 13.51
C GLY A 41 1.57 -1.35 13.06
N ASN A 42 2.32 -0.45 12.43
CA ASN A 42 1.78 0.82 11.93
C ASN A 42 1.06 0.62 10.60
N GLY A 43 -0.23 0.93 10.56
CA GLY A 43 -1.05 0.88 9.34
C GLY A 43 -0.88 2.13 8.49
N TYR A 44 -0.39 1.96 7.27
CA TYR A 44 -0.25 3.02 6.28
C TYR A 44 -1.22 2.80 5.12
N VAL A 45 -1.77 3.90 4.60
CA VAL A 45 -2.68 3.89 3.45
C VAL A 45 -2.00 4.62 2.30
N LEU A 46 -1.82 3.90 1.20
CA LEU A 46 -1.39 4.45 -0.08
C LEU A 46 -2.63 4.72 -0.93
N GLN A 47 -2.69 5.91 -1.53
CA GLN A 47 -3.71 6.27 -2.52
C GLN A 47 -2.99 6.71 -3.80
N GLY A 48 -3.52 6.31 -4.96
CA GLY A 48 -2.99 6.66 -6.28
C GLY A 48 -4.07 6.60 -7.34
#